data_AF-A0A1Q6Q5N1-F1
#
_entry.id   AF-A0A1Q6Q5N1-F1
#
_cell.length_a   1.000
_cell.length_b   1.000
_cell.length_c   1.000
_cell.angle_alpha   90.00
_cell.angle_beta   90.00
_cell.angle_gamma   90.00
#
_symmetry.space_group_name_H-M   'P 1'
#
loop_
_entity.id
_entity.type
_entity.pdbx_description
1 polymer ?
#
loop_
_entity_poly.entity_id
_entity_poly.type
_entity_poly.pdbx_seq_one_letter_code
_entity_poly.pdbx_strand_id
1 'polypeptide(L)'
;MQPDFSPWGEIDWCETLIPGMEMVATPSHGGIMVSREASILLSPAARKCGFWAGGDLCFEEDADENIVLRELLDQKLWRTPDRVQDHAAFEADINRNIQTCRPDYWSARTARLQKEAKSSQRPHPAPGR
;
A
#
# COMPACT_ATOMS: atom_id res chain seq x y z
N MET A 1 15.23 9.61 10.66
CA MET A 1 16.18 8.54 11.05
C MET A 1 15.58 7.27 10.50
N GLN A 2 16.33 6.49 9.70
CA GLN A 2 15.84 5.21 9.20
C GLN A 2 15.75 4.23 10.38
N PRO A 3 14.77 3.32 10.42
CA PRO A 3 14.66 2.36 11.52
C PRO A 3 15.87 1.41 11.51
N ASP A 4 16.47 1.18 12.67
CA ASP A 4 17.55 0.19 12.82
C ASP A 4 17.00 -1.23 13.01
N PHE A 5 15.74 -1.35 13.45
CA PHE A 5 15.07 -2.62 13.73
C PHE A 5 13.65 -2.64 13.16
N SER A 6 13.28 -3.81 12.62
CA SER A 6 11.94 -4.15 12.17
C SER A 6 11.37 -5.30 13.01
N PRO A 7 10.08 -5.64 12.87
CA PRO A 7 9.52 -6.86 13.47
C PRO A 7 10.19 -8.15 12.97
N TRP A 8 10.90 -8.08 11.83
CA TRP A 8 11.58 -9.19 11.18
C TRP A 8 13.09 -9.25 11.50
N GLY A 9 13.58 -8.39 12.40
CA GLY A 9 14.98 -8.34 12.83
C GLY A 9 15.70 -7.05 12.46
N GLU A 10 17.03 -7.10 12.54
CA GLU A 10 17.93 -6.00 12.17
C GLU A 10 17.82 -5.72 10.67
N ILE A 11 17.63 -4.45 10.34
CA ILE A 11 17.44 -4.00 8.96
C ILE A 11 18.80 -3.91 8.28
N ASP A 12 18.97 -4.60 7.15
CA ASP A 12 20.18 -4.50 6.32
C ASP A 12 19.94 -3.68 5.05
N TRP A 13 18.68 -3.47 4.67
CA TRP A 13 18.28 -2.62 3.55
C TRP A 13 16.96 -1.89 3.80
N CYS A 14 16.89 -0.63 3.37
CA CYS A 14 15.72 0.23 3.53
C CYS A 14 15.55 1.17 2.32
N GLU A 15 14.31 1.38 1.88
CA GLU A 15 13.91 2.35 0.86
C GLU A 15 12.66 3.12 1.32
N THR A 16 12.77 4.44 1.38
CA THR A 16 11.63 5.31 1.68
C THR A 16 10.71 5.41 0.47
N LEU A 17 9.47 4.92 0.60
CA LEU A 17 8.45 5.04 -0.44
C LEU A 17 7.85 6.46 -0.44
N ILE A 18 7.41 6.90 0.74
CA ILE A 18 6.98 8.27 1.06
C ILE A 18 7.30 8.55 2.54
N PRO A 19 7.32 9.82 3.01
CA PRO A 19 7.57 10.10 4.42
C PRO A 19 6.64 9.30 5.36
N GLY A 20 7.26 8.46 6.21
CA GLY A 20 6.55 7.63 7.18
C GLY A 20 6.06 6.28 6.63
N MET A 21 6.47 5.88 5.42
CA MET A 21 6.30 4.53 4.86
C MET A 21 7.62 4.04 4.29
N GLU A 22 8.23 3.08 4.97
CA GLU A 22 9.55 2.55 4.65
C GLU A 22 9.42 1.09 4.22
N MET A 23 9.98 0.75 3.06
CA MET A 23 10.16 -0.64 2.66
C MET A 23 11.49 -1.12 3.23
N VAL A 24 11.46 -2.19 4.00
CA VAL A 24 12.61 -2.70 4.74
C VAL A 24 12.84 -4.16 4.42
N ALA A 25 14.10 -4.56 4.38
CA ALA A 25 14.51 -5.95 4.32
C ALA A 25 15.48 -6.25 5.46
N THR A 26 15.45 -7.52 5.87
CA THR A 26 16.38 -8.16 6.78
C THR A 26 16.95 -9.40 6.08
N PRO A 27 17.99 -10.05 6.62
CA PRO A 27 18.57 -11.23 5.98
C PRO A 27 17.62 -12.40 5.74
N SER A 28 16.46 -12.43 6.41
CA SER A 28 15.48 -13.52 6.29
C SER A 28 14.15 -13.10 5.66
N HIS A 29 13.69 -11.88 5.89
CA HIS A 29 12.34 -11.41 5.53
C HIS A 29 12.35 -9.90 5.34
N GLY A 30 11.22 -9.35 4.93
CA GLY A 30 11.03 -7.91 4.88
C GLY A 30 9.56 -7.52 4.90
N GLY A 31 9.33 -6.29 4.50
CA GLY A 31 8.00 -5.76 4.28
C GLY A 31 7.99 -4.25 4.35
N ILE A 32 6.82 -3.69 4.57
CA ILE A 32 6.63 -2.24 4.66
C ILE A 32 6.20 -1.86 6.07
N MET A 33 6.95 -0.92 6.66
CA MET A 33 6.64 -0.29 7.95
C MET A 33 5.97 1.06 7.70
N VAL A 34 4.76 1.21 8.24
CA VAL A 34 3.96 2.42 8.10
C VAL A 34 3.80 3.09 9.46
N SER A 35 4.36 4.29 9.60
CA SER A 35 4.21 5.08 10.82
C SER A 35 2.74 5.29 11.19
N ARG A 36 2.50 5.48 12.50
CA ARG A 36 1.15 5.73 13.00
C ARG A 36 0.46 6.88 12.27
N GLU A 37 1.20 7.96 12.02
CA GLU A 37 0.74 9.15 11.33
C GLU A 37 0.45 8.85 9.85
N ALA A 38 1.37 8.18 9.15
CA ALA A 38 1.18 7.84 7.74
C ALA A 38 0.07 6.80 7.52
N SER A 39 -0.26 5.97 8.52
CA SER A 39 -1.32 4.96 8.42
C SER A 39 -2.69 5.57 8.08
N ILE A 40 -2.90 6.87 8.31
CA ILE A 40 -4.13 7.57 7.93
C ILE A 40 -4.33 7.65 6.40
N LEU A 41 -3.25 7.56 5.62
CA LEU A 41 -3.27 7.57 4.16
C LEU A 41 -3.74 6.24 3.59
N LEU A 42 -3.71 5.17 4.38
CA LEU A 42 -4.23 3.87 3.98
C LEU A 42 -5.75 3.81 4.21
N SER A 43 -6.45 3.15 3.29
CA SER A 43 -7.87 2.89 3.46
C SER A 43 -8.15 2.06 4.73
N PRO A 44 -9.36 2.16 5.30
CA PRO A 44 -9.73 1.33 6.45
C PRO A 44 -9.64 -0.17 6.18
N ALA A 45 -9.74 -0.61 4.92
CA ALA A 45 -9.57 -2.00 4.54
C ALA A 45 -8.08 -2.40 4.59
N ALA A 46 -7.19 -1.60 4.00
CA ALA A 46 -5.75 -1.84 4.03
C ALA A 46 -5.20 -1.88 5.47
N ARG A 47 -5.63 -0.93 6.33
CA ARG A 47 -5.18 -0.90 7.74
C ARG A 47 -5.53 -2.14 8.55
N LYS A 48 -6.54 -2.92 8.15
CA LYS A 48 -6.92 -4.17 8.83
C LYS A 48 -6.02 -5.35 8.46
N CYS A 49 -5.22 -5.22 7.40
CA CYS A 49 -4.36 -6.28 6.92
C CYS A 49 -2.99 -6.28 7.62
N GLY A 50 -2.51 -5.11 8.06
CA GLY A 50 -1.25 -5.01 8.80
C GLY A 50 -1.39 -5.33 10.29
N PHE A 51 -0.25 -5.48 10.96
CA PHE A 51 -0.15 -5.68 12.40
C PHE A 51 0.71 -4.58 13.05
N TRP A 52 0.45 -4.24 14.31
CA TRP A 52 1.21 -3.19 15.00
C TRP A 52 2.43 -3.77 15.70
N ALA A 53 3.60 -3.18 15.47
CA ALA A 53 4.85 -3.52 16.14
C ALA A 53 5.76 -2.30 16.21
N GLY A 54 6.41 -2.08 17.36
CA GLY A 54 7.34 -0.95 17.53
C GLY A 54 6.73 0.45 17.42
N GLY A 55 5.39 0.57 17.33
CA GLY A 55 4.70 1.85 17.10
C GLY A 55 4.21 2.03 15.66
N ASP A 56 4.67 1.18 14.75
CA ASP A 56 4.36 1.20 13.32
C ASP A 56 3.36 0.08 12.97
N LEU A 57 2.62 0.29 11.87
CA LEU A 57 1.76 -0.69 11.24
C LEU A 57 2.56 -1.40 10.13
N CYS A 58 2.82 -2.68 10.32
CA CYS A 58 3.72 -3.47 9.50
C CYS A 58 2.95 -4.40 8.56
N PHE A 59 3.49 -4.56 7.35
CA PHE A 59 2.94 -5.38 6.26
C PHE A 59 4.04 -6.28 5.73
N GLU A 60 3.91 -7.60 5.88
CA GLU A 60 4.93 -8.59 5.51
C GLU A 60 5.11 -8.75 3.99
N GLU A 61 6.34 -8.92 3.53
CA GLU A 61 6.73 -9.04 2.11
C GLU A 61 5.94 -10.12 1.36
N ASP A 62 5.82 -11.32 1.94
CA ASP A 62 5.21 -12.48 1.27
C ASP A 62 3.67 -12.46 1.23
N ALA A 63 3.03 -11.47 1.87
CA ALA A 63 1.57 -11.45 2.03
C ALA A 63 0.92 -10.08 1.87
N ASP A 64 1.42 -9.08 2.59
CA ASP A 64 0.68 -7.85 2.88
C ASP A 64 1.33 -6.59 2.29
N GLU A 65 2.64 -6.59 2.00
CA GLU A 65 3.33 -5.39 1.47
C GLU A 65 2.67 -4.85 0.20
N ASN A 66 2.19 -5.76 -0.66
CA ASN A 66 1.58 -5.45 -1.94
C ASN A 66 0.35 -4.56 -1.77
N ILE A 67 -0.35 -4.66 -0.63
CA ILE A 67 -1.47 -3.78 -0.29
C ILE A 67 -1.04 -2.32 -0.20
N VAL A 68 0.08 -2.05 0.47
CA VAL A 68 0.60 -0.69 0.65
C VAL A 68 1.03 -0.11 -0.70
N LEU A 69 1.80 -0.88 -1.48
CA LEU A 69 2.21 -0.47 -2.83
C LEU A 69 1.00 -0.14 -3.70
N ARG A 70 -0.04 -0.98 -3.66
CA ARG A 70 -1.27 -0.76 -4.43
C ARG A 70 -2.02 0.51 -4.02
N GLU A 71 -2.14 0.78 -2.71
CA GLU A 71 -2.79 2.00 -2.21
C GLU A 71 -2.02 3.26 -2.63
N LEU A 72 -0.68 3.22 -2.57
CA LEU A 72 0.16 4.34 -2.98
C LEU A 72 0.06 4.61 -4.49
N LEU A 73 0.05 3.55 -5.31
CA LEU A 73 -0.13 3.67 -6.76
C LEU A 73 -1.53 4.20 -7.11
N ASP A 74 -2.58 3.73 -6.45
CA ASP A 74 -3.95 4.22 -6.65
C ASP A 74 -4.08 5.71 -6.35
N GLN A 75 -3.42 6.15 -5.28
CA GLN A 75 -3.39 7.55 -4.85
C GLN A 75 -2.38 8.40 -5.62
N LYS A 76 -1.55 7.78 -6.48
CA LYS A 76 -0.44 8.42 -7.21
C LYS A 76 0.58 9.11 -6.29
N LEU A 77 0.71 8.62 -5.06
CA LEU A 77 1.68 9.11 -4.06
C LEU A 77 3.07 8.50 -4.26
N TRP A 78 3.11 7.35 -4.92
CA TRP A 78 4.34 6.66 -5.30
C TRP A 78 4.22 6.16 -6.74
N ARG A 79 5.36 5.91 -7.38
CA ARG A 79 5.45 5.37 -8.73
C ARG A 79 6.48 4.26 -8.73
N THR A 80 6.25 3.27 -9.58
CA THR A 80 7.21 2.19 -9.83
C THR A 80 8.58 2.78 -10.19
N PRO A 81 9.67 2.33 -9.55
CA PRO A 81 11.02 2.85 -9.81
C PRO A 81 11.48 2.55 -11.24
N ASP A 82 12.24 3.48 -11.84
CA ASP A 82 12.72 3.38 -13.23
C ASP A 82 13.61 2.13 -13.51
N ARG A 83 14.12 1.48 -12.46
CA ARG A 83 14.85 0.20 -12.58
C ARG A 83 13.94 -0.96 -13.02
N VAL A 84 12.63 -0.84 -12.84
CA VAL A 84 11.65 -1.81 -13.31
C VAL A 84 11.38 -1.54 -14.79
N GLN A 85 11.68 -2.50 -15.67
CA GLN A 85 11.52 -2.28 -17.11
C GLN A 85 10.05 -2.33 -17.55
N ASP A 86 9.27 -3.22 -16.96
CA ASP A 86 7.86 -3.41 -17.28
C ASP A 86 6.99 -3.04 -16.08
N HIS A 87 6.60 -1.76 -16.03
CA HIS A 87 5.75 -1.24 -14.96
C HIS A 87 4.37 -1.92 -14.97
N ALA A 88 3.85 -2.30 -16.14
CA ALA A 88 2.54 -2.91 -16.26
C ALA A 88 2.56 -4.34 -15.72
N ALA A 89 3.59 -5.12 -16.03
CA ALA A 89 3.79 -6.45 -15.46
C ALA A 89 3.97 -6.39 -13.94
N PHE A 90 4.76 -5.43 -13.45
CA PHE A 90 4.96 -5.22 -12.01
C PHE A 90 3.64 -4.91 -11.29
N GLU A 91 2.84 -3.97 -11.80
CA GLU A 91 1.53 -3.67 -11.23
C GLU A 91 0.54 -4.84 -11.33
N ALA A 92 0.62 -5.63 -12.40
CA ALA A 92 -0.20 -6.83 -12.57
C ALA A 92 0.16 -7.91 -11.54
N ASP A 93 1.44 -8.07 -11.21
CA ASP A 93 1.90 -9.03 -10.22
C ASP A 93 1.51 -8.63 -8.79
N ILE A 94 1.59 -7.33 -8.45
CA ILE A 94 1.00 -6.78 -7.22
C ILE A 94 -0.48 -7.18 -7.12
N ASN A 95 -1.26 -6.93 -8.19
CA ASN A 95 -2.69 -7.24 -8.21
C ASN A 95 -2.95 -8.75 -8.04
N ARG A 96 -2.16 -9.60 -8.70
CA ARG A 96 -2.27 -11.06 -8.64
C ARG A 96 -1.97 -11.59 -7.24
N ASN A 97 -0.91 -11.09 -6.60
CA ASN A 97 -0.55 -11.45 -5.23
C ASN A 97 -1.70 -11.11 -4.28
N ILE A 98 -2.22 -9.88 -4.33
CA ILE A 98 -3.31 -9.43 -3.46
C ILE A 98 -4.58 -10.26 -3.68
N GLN A 99 -4.95 -10.54 -4.93
CA GLN A 99 -6.12 -11.38 -5.23
C GLN A 99 -6.01 -12.78 -4.63
N THR A 100 -4.80 -13.31 -4.52
CA THR A 100 -4.52 -14.64 -3.98
C THR A 100 -4.47 -14.61 -2.45
N CYS A 101 -3.71 -13.68 -1.87
CA CYS A 101 -3.38 -13.67 -0.44
C CYS A 101 -4.42 -12.90 0.40
N ARG A 102 -5.09 -11.90 -0.17
CA ARG A 102 -5.98 -10.95 0.53
C ARG A 102 -7.23 -10.59 -0.30
N PRO A 103 -8.06 -11.59 -0.67
CA PRO A 103 -9.24 -11.38 -1.52
C PRO A 103 -10.29 -10.44 -0.92
N ASP A 104 -10.42 -10.39 0.40
CA ASP A 104 -11.34 -9.49 1.10
C ASP A 104 -10.95 -8.02 0.88
N TYR A 105 -9.65 -7.72 1.03
CA TYR A 105 -9.12 -6.39 0.74
C TYR A 105 -9.31 -6.04 -0.74
N TRP A 106 -9.00 -6.96 -1.66
CA TRP A 106 -9.18 -6.75 -3.10
C TRP A 106 -10.63 -6.37 -3.45
N SER A 107 -11.59 -7.05 -2.83
CA SER A 107 -13.02 -6.80 -3.02
C SER A 107 -13.41 -5.42 -2.51
N ALA A 108 -12.94 -5.05 -1.30
CA ALA A 108 -13.19 -3.73 -0.72
C ALA A 108 -12.60 -2.59 -1.58
N ARG A 109 -11.36 -2.78 -2.08
CA ARG A 109 -10.69 -1.85 -3.00
C ARG A 109 -11.49 -1.69 -4.29
N THR A 110 -11.87 -2.79 -4.93
CA THR A 110 -12.65 -2.77 -6.19
C THR A 110 -13.98 -2.01 -6.00
N ALA A 111 -14.68 -2.27 -4.90
CA ALA A 111 -15.93 -1.58 -4.58
C ALA A 111 -15.72 -0.06 -4.37
N ARG A 112 -14.64 0.33 -3.68
CA ARG A 112 -14.24 1.73 -3.50
C ARG A 112 -14.01 2.43 -4.84
N LEU A 113 -13.21 1.84 -5.73
CA LEU A 113 -12.90 2.41 -7.05
C LEU A 113 -14.16 2.55 -7.92
N GLN A 114 -15.05 1.55 -7.90
CA GLN A 114 -16.33 1.64 -8.60
C GLN A 114 -17.22 2.77 -8.08
N LYS A 115 -17.23 3.00 -6.76
CA LYS A 115 -17.98 4.08 -6.13
C LYS A 115 -17.41 5.45 -6.51
N GLU A 116 -16.08 5.59 -6.50
CA GLU A 116 -15.38 6.81 -6.92
C GLU A 116 -15.66 7.13 -8.40
N ALA A 117 -15.56 6.14 -9.28
CA ALA A 117 -15.89 6.29 -10.71
C ALA A 117 -17.33 6.76 -10.93
N LYS A 118 -18.30 6.17 -10.23
CA LYS A 118 -19.72 6.58 -10.28
C LYS A 118 -19.94 8.00 -9.74
N SER A 119 -19.22 8.40 -8.70
CA SER A 119 -19.30 9.74 -8.14
C SER A 119 -18.79 10.80 -9.12
N SER A 120 -17.69 10.51 -9.82
CA SER A 120 -17.11 11.41 -10.82
C SER A 120 -17.96 11.56 -12.09
N GLN A 121 -18.93 10.66 -12.32
CA GLN A 121 -19.82 10.68 -13.48
C GLN A 121 -21.17 11.40 -13.22
N ARG A 122 -21.46 11.83 -11.98
CA ARG A 122 -22.71 12.57 -11.70
C ARG A 122 -22.61 14.01 -12.20
N PRO A 123 -23.49 14.47 -13.12
CA PRO A 123 -23.47 15.85 -13.57
C PRO A 123 -23.82 16.80 -12.41
N HIS A 124 -23.15 17.96 -12.37
CA HIS A 124 -23.53 19.06 -11.48
C HIS A 124 -25.02 19.38 -11.67
N PRO A 125 -25.82 19.51 -10.59
CA PRO A 125 -27.18 20.01 -10.74
C PRO A 125 -27.11 21.41 -11.32
N ALA A 126 -27.85 21.65 -12.41
CA ALA A 126 -27.99 22.98 -12.98
C ALA A 126 -28.52 23.94 -11.89
N PRO A 127 -27.99 25.17 -11.77
CA PRO A 127 -28.51 26.12 -10.82
C PRO A 127 -29.98 26.40 -11.17
N GLY A 128 -30.87 26.08 -10.23
CA GLY A 128 -32.30 26.29 -10.37
C GLY A 128 -32.60 27.77 -10.64
N ARG A 129 -33.52 27.99 -11.60
CA ARG A 129 -34.07 29.31 -11.95
C ARG A 129 -34.94 29.88 -10.83
#